data_AF-A0A1F3CB87-F1
#
_entry.id   AF-A0A1F3CB87-F1
#
_cell.length_a   1.000
_cell.length_b   1.000
_cell.length_c   1.000
_cell.angle_alpha   90.00
_cell.angle_beta   90.00
_cell.angle_gamma   90.00
#
_symmetry.space_group_name_H-M   'P 1'
#
loop_
_entity.id
_entity.type
_entity.pdbx_description
1 polymer ?
#
loop_
_entity_poly.entity_id
_entity_poly.type
_entity_poly.pdbx_seq_one_letter_code
_entity_poly.pdbx_strand_id
1 'polypeptide(L)' 'MHDKCVIVEDVECALVTSANFTRRAQEQNTECGVLLEAPTFAQHLARQWLGLIDGGLVMEAS' A
#
# COMPACT_ATOMS: atom_id res chain seq x y z
N MET A 1 8.83 -0.39 -8.85
CA MET A 1 7.96 -0.20 -7.67
C MET A 1 7.80 -1.56 -6.99
N HIS A 2 8.09 -1.68 -5.69
CA HIS A 2 8.04 -2.95 -4.93
C HIS A 2 7.31 -2.80 -3.58
N ASP A 3 6.51 -1.75 -3.44
CA ASP A 3 5.76 -1.46 -2.23
C ASP A 3 4.46 -2.27 -2.19
N LYS A 4 4.07 -2.69 -0.98
CA LYS A 4 2.77 -3.30 -0.74
C LYS A 4 2.17 -2.62 0.46
N CYS A 5 1.16 -1.82 0.19
CA CYS A 5 0.46 -1.08 1.20
C CYS A 5 -1.00 -0.89 0.83
N VAL A 6 -1.83 -0.71 1.84
CA VAL A 6 -3.21 -0.26 1.69
C VAL A 6 -3.35 0.99 2.53
N ILE A 7 -3.86 2.07 1.93
CA ILE A 7 -4.22 3.29 2.64
C ILE A 7 -5.74 3.38 2.65
N VAL A 8 -6.31 3.60 3.83
CA VAL A 8 -7.76 3.85 3.97
C VAL A 8 -7.92 5.29 4.42
N GLU A 9 -8.32 6.16 3.50
CA GLU A 9 -8.38 7.62 3.74
C GLU A 9 -9.41 7.98 4.82
N ASP A 10 -10.59 7.34 4.82
CA ASP A 10 -11.68 7.64 5.75
C ASP A 10 -11.32 7.44 7.23
N VAL A 11 -10.45 6.46 7.52
CA VAL A 11 -10.00 6.15 8.89
C VAL A 11 -8.52 6.51 9.11
N GLU A 12 -7.94 7.23 8.14
CA GLU A 12 -6.58 7.78 8.16
C GLU A 12 -5.48 6.76 8.58
N CYS A 13 -5.63 5.51 8.15
CA CYS A 13 -4.71 4.43 8.49
C CYS A 13 -4.00 3.87 7.27
N ALA A 14 -2.83 3.28 7.50
CA ALA A 14 -2.06 2.60 6.48
C ALA A 14 -1.59 1.23 6.97
N LEU A 15 -1.82 0.21 6.16
CA LEU A 15 -1.16 -1.08 6.28
C LEU A 15 0.07 -1.07 5.38
N VAL A 16 1.25 -1.33 5.93
CA VAL A 16 2.48 -1.60 5.17
C VAL A 16 2.89 -3.04 5.43
N THR A 17 3.09 -3.82 4.38
CA THR A 17 3.24 -5.27 4.51
C THR A 17 4.29 -5.84 3.55
N SER A 18 4.86 -6.99 3.88
CA SER A 18 5.65 -7.80 2.94
C SER A 18 4.76 -8.54 1.93
N ALA A 19 3.48 -8.74 2.28
CA ALA A 19 2.54 -9.55 1.51
C ALA A 19 2.22 -8.93 0.15
N ASN A 20 2.52 -9.67 -0.92
CA ASN A 20 1.98 -9.37 -2.25
C ASN A 20 0.45 -9.55 -2.26
N PHE A 21 -0.25 -8.82 -3.12
CA PHE A 21 -1.69 -8.96 -3.35
C PHE A 21 -2.00 -10.19 -4.22
N THR A 22 -1.54 -11.36 -3.78
CA THR A 22 -1.71 -12.64 -4.48
C THR A 22 -2.21 -13.70 -3.52
N ARG A 23 -2.94 -14.70 -4.03
CA ARG A 23 -3.43 -15.82 -3.24
C ARG A 23 -2.33 -16.52 -2.43
N ARG A 24 -1.17 -16.74 -3.06
CA ARG A 24 -0.04 -17.43 -2.42
C ARG A 24 0.48 -16.68 -1.19
N ALA A 25 0.57 -15.35 -1.27
CA ALA A 25 0.99 -14.54 -0.12
C ALA A 25 -0.02 -14.61 1.03
N GLN A 26 -1.32 -14.67 0.74
CA GLN A 26 -2.38 -14.69 1.75
C GLN A 26 -2.63 -16.07 2.37
N GLU A 27 -2.34 -17.16 1.65
CA GLU A 27 -2.69 -18.52 2.09
C GLU A 27 -1.48 -19.39 2.47
N GLN A 28 -0.26 -19.06 2.01
CA GLN A 28 0.88 -19.99 2.08
C GLN A 28 2.15 -19.38 2.64
N ASN A 29 2.43 -18.12 2.31
CA ASN A 29 3.65 -17.48 2.76
C ASN A 29 3.54 -17.01 4.21
N THR A 30 4.66 -17.04 4.93
CA THR A 30 4.80 -16.25 6.15
C THR A 30 5.08 -14.82 5.77
N GLU A 31 4.16 -13.92 6.10
CA GLU A 31 4.24 -12.49 5.80
C GLU A 31 4.21 -11.69 7.12
N CYS A 32 4.68 -10.45 7.07
CA CYS A 32 4.63 -9.53 8.21
C CYS A 32 4.25 -8.13 7.74
N GLY A 33 3.57 -7.38 8.59
CA GLY A 33 3.19 -6.01 8.31
C GLY A 33 2.86 -5.24 9.58
N VAL A 34 2.70 -3.94 9.40
CA VAL A 34 2.30 -3.00 10.46
C VAL A 34 1.06 -2.24 10.02
N LEU A 35 0.06 -2.20 10.90
CA LEU A 35 -1.05 -1.26 10.79
C LEU A 35 -0.66 0.01 11.55
N LEU A 36 -0.69 1.13 10.84
CA LEU A 36 -0.34 2.44 11.37
C LEU A 36 -1.59 3.31 11.40
N GLU A 37 -2.07 3.61 12.60
CA GLU A 37 -3.10 4.63 12.87
C GLU A 37 -2.41 6.00 13.04
N ALA A 38 -1.82 6.48 11.94
CA ALA A 38 -1.00 7.68 11.92
C ALA A 38 -1.43 8.56 10.73
N PRO A 39 -2.37 9.51 10.94
CA PRO A 39 -2.97 10.28 9.86
C PRO A 39 -1.95 10.94 8.94
N THR A 40 -0.95 11.60 9.52
CA THR A 40 0.11 12.26 8.77
C THR A 40 0.87 11.28 7.88
N PHE A 41 1.18 10.08 8.39
CA PHE A 41 1.87 9.04 7.61
C PHE A 41 0.98 8.53 6.48
N ALA A 42 -0.29 8.21 6.77
CA ALA A 42 -1.25 7.71 5.79
C ALA A 42 -1.45 8.72 4.64
N GLN A 43 -1.66 10.00 4.97
CA GLN A 43 -1.81 11.07 3.99
C GLN A 43 -0.54 11.29 3.15
N HIS A 44 0.65 11.22 3.76
CA HIS A 44 1.91 11.34 3.00
C HIS A 44 2.10 10.18 2.03
N LEU A 45 1.82 8.94 2.46
CA LEU A 45 1.94 7.76 1.62
C LEU A 45 0.92 7.79 0.46
N ALA A 46 -0.32 8.22 0.72
CA ALA A 46 -1.32 8.40 -0.33
C ALA A 46 -0.87 9.42 -1.40
N ARG A 47 -0.35 10.58 -0.97
CA ARG A 47 0.16 11.60 -1.91
C ARG A 47 1.30 11.10 -2.79
N GLN A 48 2.19 10.26 -2.26
CA GLN A 48 3.24 9.64 -3.07
C GLN A 48 2.66 8.77 -4.18
N TRP A 49 1.66 7.94 -3.87
CA TRP A 49 0.97 7.13 -4.87
C TRP A 49 0.22 7.96 -5.91
N LEU A 50 -0.55 8.97 -5.48
CA LEU A 50 -1.25 9.88 -6.39
C LEU A 50 -0.26 10.58 -7.32
N GLY A 51 0.88 11.06 -6.81
CA GLY A 51 1.91 11.69 -7.64
C GLY A 51 2.50 10.74 -8.70
N LEU A 52 2.64 9.45 -8.40
CA LEU A 52 3.11 8.46 -9.37
C LEU A 52 2.04 8.17 -10.45
N ILE A 53 0.77 8.15 -10.08
CA ILE A 53 -0.36 7.99 -11.00
C ILE A 53 -0.46 9.21 -11.92
N ASP A 54 -0.49 10.41 -11.34
CA ASP A 54 -0.57 11.69 -12.07
C ASP A 54 0.61 11.89 -13.02
N GLY A 55 1.79 11.39 -12.63
CA GLY A 55 2.99 11.38 -13.47
C GLY A 55 3.00 10.32 -14.58
N GLY A 56 1.98 9.45 -14.67
CA GLY A 56 1.93 8.34 -15.64
C GLY A 56 3.01 7.27 -15.42
N LEU A 57 3.54 7.16 -14.19
CA LEU A 57 4.63 6.25 -13.83
C LEU A 57 4.13 4.89 -13.32
N VAL A 58 2.81 4.74 -13.20
CA VAL A 58 2.14 3.49 -12.81
C VAL A 58 1.25 3.07 -13.97
N MET A 59 1.34 1.79 -14.34
CA MET A 59 0.47 1.20 -15.36
C MET A 59 -0.46 0.19 -14.71
N GLU A 60 -1.64 0.04 -15.29
CA GLU A 60 -2.52 -1.06 -14.94
C GLU A 60 -1.83 -2.38 -15.27
N ALA A 61 -1.92 -3.35 -14.35
CA ALA A 61 -1.38 -4.67 -14.60
C ALA A 61 -2.27 -5.38 -15.64
N SER A 62 -1.71 -5.66 -16.81
CA SER A 62 -2.34 -6.41 -17.91
C SER A 62 -2.54 -7.88 -17.61
#